data_AF-A0A4R7FQA8-F1
#
_entry.id   AF-A0A4R7FQA8-F1
#
_cell.length_a   1.000
_cell.length_b   1.000
_cell.length_c   1.000
_cell.angle_alpha   90.00
_cell.angle_beta   90.00
_cell.angle_gamma   90.00
#
_symmetry.space_group_name_H-M   'P 1'
#
loop_
_entity.id
_entity.type
_entity.pdbx_description
1 polymer ?
#
loop_
_entity_poly.entity_id
_entity_poly.type
_entity_poly.pdbx_seq_one_letter_code
_entity_poly.pdbx_strand_id
1 'polypeptide(L)'
;MRIARVVPTPSAALPARPIQVRKPVPEPIPPLLIAPPPPGWTPDRPAAMGPTGMATASLVLGIVALVLNVLLIPTVLAVVFGAVALAKGTAGRTRSIVGIVLGALGVVALGVQAAIAIPVLIGVQQAAVVRSMEASITNGLAQQGTAVTGVDCPAPGVVRAGATTVCTATGASGTALRVDVTFTDTAGGFTYRVGAA
;
A
#
# COMPACT_ATOMS: atom_id res chain seq x y z
N MET A 1 43.83 -12.79 21.08
CA MET A 1 44.24 -12.51 19.68
C MET A 1 44.60 -13.81 18.99
N ARG A 2 43.72 -14.34 18.13
CA ARG A 2 43.98 -15.54 17.30
C ARG A 2 44.12 -15.08 15.85
N ILE A 3 45.28 -15.34 15.25
CA ILE A 3 45.62 -14.97 13.89
C ILE A 3 45.07 -16.06 12.96
N ALA A 4 44.01 -15.77 12.21
CA ALA A 4 43.44 -16.68 11.24
C ALA A 4 44.34 -16.73 9.99
N ARG A 5 44.96 -17.89 9.72
CA ARG A 5 45.70 -18.14 8.48
C ARG A 5 44.70 -18.35 7.34
N VAL A 6 44.79 -17.52 6.31
CA VAL A 6 44.06 -17.66 5.05
C VAL A 6 44.67 -18.85 4.29
N VAL A 7 43.87 -19.89 4.06
CA VAL A 7 44.22 -21.04 3.22
C VAL A 7 43.88 -20.68 1.76
N PRO A 8 44.81 -20.78 0.80
CA PRO A 8 44.51 -20.52 -0.61
C PRO A 8 43.61 -21.62 -1.19
N THR A 9 42.48 -21.21 -1.75
CA THR A 9 41.50 -22.07 -2.42
C THR A 9 42.10 -22.65 -3.71
N PRO A 10 41.99 -23.97 -3.97
CA PRO A 10 42.50 -24.58 -5.19
C PRO A 10 41.78 -24.04 -6.43
N SER A 11 42.58 -23.58 -7.39
CA SER A 11 42.16 -23.03 -8.68
C SER A 11 41.36 -24.08 -9.46
N ALA A 12 40.06 -23.83 -9.63
CA ALA A 12 39.16 -24.69 -10.38
C ALA A 12 39.58 -24.71 -11.85
N ALA A 13 40.03 -25.88 -12.31
CA ALA A 13 40.36 -26.16 -13.71
C ALA A 13 39.18 -25.78 -14.62
N LEU A 14 39.42 -24.90 -15.60
CA LEU A 14 38.41 -24.56 -16.60
C LEU A 14 38.02 -25.82 -17.40
N PRO A 15 36.72 -26.08 -17.62
CA PRO A 15 36.29 -27.17 -18.47
C PRO A 15 36.74 -26.91 -19.91
N ALA A 16 37.36 -27.94 -20.50
CA ALA A 16 37.77 -27.95 -21.90
C ALA A 16 36.56 -27.59 -22.79
N ARG A 17 36.69 -26.49 -23.55
CA ARG A 17 35.63 -26.06 -24.46
C ARG A 17 35.45 -27.10 -25.57
N PRO A 18 34.22 -27.58 -25.83
CA PRO A 18 33.96 -28.49 -26.93
C PRO A 18 34.35 -27.83 -28.25
N ILE A 19 35.06 -28.58 -29.09
CA ILE A 19 35.46 -28.19 -30.45
C ILE A 19 34.19 -27.92 -31.25
N GLN A 20 33.87 -26.64 -31.45
CA GLN A 20 32.78 -26.22 -32.32
C GLN A 20 33.16 -26.53 -33.76
N VAL A 21 32.49 -27.51 -34.36
CA VAL A 21 32.56 -27.83 -35.78
C VAL A 21 32.20 -26.57 -36.56
N ARG A 22 33.18 -25.96 -37.22
CA ARG A 22 32.95 -24.77 -38.07
C ARG A 22 31.99 -25.17 -39.19
N LYS A 23 30.85 -24.48 -39.25
CA LYS A 23 29.88 -24.61 -40.34
C LYS A 23 30.61 -24.36 -41.69
N PRO A 24 30.39 -25.20 -42.72
CA PRO A 24 31.02 -25.03 -44.03
C PRO A 24 30.80 -23.61 -44.56
N VAL A 25 31.87 -22.98 -45.03
CA VAL A 25 31.81 -21.66 -45.69
C VAL A 25 30.91 -21.81 -46.92
N PRO A 26 29.83 -21.02 -47.05
CA PRO A 26 28.99 -21.03 -48.24
C PRO A 26 29.81 -20.58 -49.44
N GLU A 27 29.72 -21.36 -50.51
CA GLU A 27 30.38 -21.11 -51.79
C GLU A 27 29.93 -19.76 -52.39
N PRO A 28 30.81 -19.01 -53.09
CA PRO A 28 30.45 -17.73 -53.71
C PRO A 28 29.37 -17.95 -54.77
N ILE A 29 28.17 -17.46 -54.47
CA ILE A 29 27.04 -17.50 -55.39
C ILE A 29 27.40 -16.60 -56.60
N PRO A 30 27.33 -17.10 -57.86
CA PRO A 30 27.56 -16.27 -59.04
C PRO A 30 26.57 -15.09 -59.03
N PRO A 31 26.94 -13.90 -59.56
CA PRO A 31 26.07 -12.74 -59.57
C PRO A 31 24.81 -13.06 -60.38
N LEU A 32 23.75 -13.46 -59.68
CA LEU A 32 22.43 -13.63 -60.25
C LEU A 32 22.01 -12.26 -60.77
N LEU A 33 21.69 -12.21 -62.06
CA LEU A 33 21.09 -11.06 -62.72
C LEU A 33 19.71 -10.84 -62.07
N ILE A 34 19.65 -9.94 -61.07
CA ILE A 34 18.42 -9.66 -60.31
C ILE A 34 17.44 -8.98 -61.25
N ALA A 35 16.41 -9.71 -61.69
CA ALA A 35 15.25 -9.14 -62.34
C ALA A 35 14.55 -8.15 -61.38
N PRO A 36 13.99 -7.02 -61.88
CA PRO A 36 13.29 -6.07 -61.03
C PRO A 36 12.10 -6.73 -60.34
N PRO A 37 11.89 -6.49 -59.02
CA PRO A 37 10.81 -7.10 -58.27
C PRO A 37 9.44 -6.68 -58.84
N PRO A 38 8.43 -7.58 -58.84
CA PRO A 38 7.09 -7.27 -59.31
C PRO A 38 6.47 -6.07 -58.55
N PRO A 39 5.73 -5.18 -59.22
CA PRO A 39 5.01 -4.10 -58.56
C PRO A 39 4.01 -4.66 -57.53
N GLY A 40 4.20 -4.33 -56.25
CA GLY A 40 3.35 -4.79 -55.14
C GLY A 40 4.07 -5.60 -54.07
N TRP A 41 5.36 -5.90 -54.24
CA TRP A 41 6.13 -6.56 -53.20
C TRP A 41 6.54 -5.57 -52.11
N THR A 42 5.93 -5.70 -50.92
CA THR A 42 6.41 -5.04 -49.70
C THR A 42 7.13 -6.09 -48.86
N PRO A 43 8.39 -5.86 -48.43
CA PRO A 43 9.07 -6.80 -47.56
C PRO A 43 8.31 -6.92 -46.24
N ASP A 44 7.92 -8.15 -45.88
CA ASP A 44 7.42 -8.48 -44.56
C ASP A 44 8.43 -7.98 -43.52
N ARG A 45 8.09 -6.90 -42.81
CA ARG A 45 8.89 -6.45 -41.67
C ARG A 45 8.89 -7.59 -40.65
N PRO A 46 10.06 -8.03 -40.13
CA PRO A 46 10.09 -8.99 -39.05
C PRO A 46 9.24 -8.45 -37.91
N ALA A 47 8.21 -9.21 -37.51
CA ALA A 47 7.36 -8.87 -36.40
C ALA A 47 8.28 -8.58 -35.20
N ALA A 48 8.31 -7.30 -34.79
CA ALA A 48 9.14 -6.87 -33.67
C ALA A 48 8.88 -7.83 -32.50
N MET A 49 9.93 -8.54 -32.09
CA MET A 49 9.91 -9.49 -30.98
C MET A 49 9.34 -8.76 -29.76
N GLY A 50 8.04 -8.90 -29.53
CA GLY A 50 7.30 -8.08 -28.57
C GLY A 50 7.76 -8.37 -27.14
N PRO A 51 7.64 -7.40 -26.21
CA PRO A 51 8.09 -7.45 -24.82
C PRO A 51 7.27 -8.43 -23.94
N THR A 52 7.14 -9.68 -24.38
CA THR A 52 6.29 -10.72 -23.77
C THR A 52 6.88 -11.28 -22.47
N GLY A 53 8.19 -11.16 -22.24
CA GLY A 53 8.85 -11.66 -21.02
C GLY A 53 8.73 -10.76 -19.80
N MET A 54 8.66 -9.43 -19.95
CA MET A 54 8.60 -8.52 -18.79
C MET A 54 7.19 -8.42 -18.18
N ALA A 55 6.16 -8.61 -19.00
CA ALA A 55 4.78 -8.57 -18.55
C ALA A 55 4.41 -9.74 -17.64
N THR A 56 4.93 -10.94 -17.92
CA THR A 56 4.72 -12.15 -17.12
C THR A 56 5.54 -12.12 -15.82
N ALA A 57 6.79 -11.65 -15.86
CA ALA A 57 7.63 -11.57 -14.65
C ALA A 57 6.99 -10.70 -13.54
N SER A 58 6.44 -9.54 -13.90
CA SER A 58 5.75 -8.64 -12.97
C SER A 58 4.39 -9.18 -12.49
N LEU A 59 3.76 -10.09 -13.23
CA LEU A 59 2.53 -10.77 -12.79
C LEU A 59 2.86 -11.79 -11.67
N VAL A 60 3.90 -12.60 -11.90
CA VAL A 60 4.30 -13.66 -10.96
C VAL A 60 4.81 -13.05 -9.66
N LEU A 61 5.62 -11.97 -9.73
CA LEU A 61 6.14 -11.31 -8.52
C LEU A 61 5.03 -10.68 -7.67
N GLY A 62 3.98 -10.14 -8.30
CA GLY A 62 2.80 -9.62 -7.62
C GLY A 62 2.00 -10.70 -6.89
N ILE A 63 1.85 -11.88 -7.52
CA ILE A 63 1.15 -13.03 -6.91
C ILE A 63 1.96 -13.61 -5.74
N VAL A 64 3.27 -13.75 -5.90
CA VAL A 64 4.16 -14.25 -4.83
C VAL A 64 4.17 -13.29 -3.62
N ALA A 65 4.15 -11.97 -3.85
CA ALA A 65 4.03 -10.97 -2.79
C ALA A 65 2.66 -10.99 -2.09
N LEU A 66 1.58 -11.36 -2.79
CA LEU A 66 0.23 -11.48 -2.25
C LEU A 66 0.11 -12.70 -1.31
N VAL A 67 0.74 -13.82 -1.67
CA VAL A 67 0.69 -15.06 -0.89
C VAL A 67 1.55 -15.00 0.37
N LEU A 68 2.66 -14.26 0.37
CA LEU A 68 3.65 -14.29 1.46
C LEU A 68 3.35 -13.38 2.67
N ASN A 69 2.37 -12.46 2.63
CA ASN A 69 2.30 -11.40 3.66
C ASN A 69 0.86 -10.98 4.06
N VAL A 70 0.01 -11.98 4.36
CA VAL A 70 -1.47 -11.93 4.40
C VAL A 70 -2.18 -11.05 5.46
N LEU A 71 -1.52 -10.39 6.44
CA LEU A 71 -2.27 -9.76 7.58
C LEU A 71 -2.31 -8.22 7.67
N LEU A 72 -1.49 -7.49 6.90
CA LEU A 72 -1.49 -6.00 6.86
C LEU A 72 -1.63 -5.44 5.42
N ILE A 73 -1.87 -6.36 4.48
CA ILE A 73 -1.60 -6.19 3.07
C ILE A 73 -2.76 -5.71 2.15
N PRO A 74 -4.06 -5.86 2.47
CA PRO A 74 -5.10 -5.64 1.46
C PRO A 74 -5.21 -4.16 1.03
N THR A 75 -4.87 -3.22 1.91
CA THR A 75 -4.90 -1.78 1.61
C THR A 75 -3.76 -1.36 0.67
N VAL A 76 -2.54 -1.85 0.92
CA VAL A 76 -1.37 -1.54 0.09
C VAL A 76 -1.45 -2.26 -1.26
N LEU A 77 -1.94 -3.50 -1.28
CA LEU A 77 -2.14 -4.25 -2.53
C LEU A 77 -3.22 -3.64 -3.43
N ALA A 78 -4.31 -3.11 -2.89
CA ALA A 78 -5.34 -2.45 -3.69
C ALA A 78 -4.77 -1.23 -4.44
N VAL A 79 -3.93 -0.44 -3.77
CA VAL A 79 -3.25 0.73 -4.36
C VAL A 79 -2.25 0.30 -5.43
N VAL A 80 -1.44 -0.73 -5.16
CA VAL A 80 -0.42 -1.22 -6.10
C VAL A 80 -1.06 -1.94 -7.31
N PHE A 81 -2.12 -2.73 -7.12
CA PHE A 81 -2.86 -3.33 -8.23
C PHE A 81 -3.55 -2.26 -9.10
N GLY A 82 -4.09 -1.21 -8.49
CA GLY A 82 -4.63 -0.06 -9.23
C GLY A 82 -3.56 0.64 -10.07
N ALA A 83 -2.38 0.90 -9.50
CA ALA A 83 -1.27 1.53 -10.21
C ALA A 83 -0.68 0.65 -11.33
N VAL A 84 -0.56 -0.66 -11.11
CA VAL A 84 -0.01 -1.60 -12.09
C VAL A 84 -0.99 -1.91 -13.21
N ALA A 85 -2.30 -1.95 -12.94
CA ALA A 85 -3.34 -2.06 -13.96
C ALA A 85 -3.32 -0.84 -14.91
N LEU A 86 -3.03 0.35 -14.37
CA LEU A 86 -2.88 1.57 -15.14
C LEU A 86 -1.59 1.59 -16.00
N ALA A 87 -0.52 0.99 -15.50
CA ALA A 87 0.79 0.98 -16.17
C ALA A 87 0.95 -0.08 -17.29
N LYS A 88 0.12 -1.13 -17.31
CA LYS A 88 0.28 -2.29 -18.22
C LYS A 88 -0.56 -2.28 -19.49
N GLY A 89 -1.18 -1.15 -19.83
CA GLY A 89 -1.87 -1.02 -21.11
C GLY A 89 -0.91 -1.27 -22.28
N THR A 90 -1.06 -2.39 -22.98
CA THR A 90 -0.85 -2.55 -24.45
C THR A 90 -0.82 -4.02 -24.87
N ALA A 91 -1.80 -4.45 -25.69
CA ALA A 91 -1.59 -5.29 -26.90
C ALA A 91 -2.94 -5.67 -27.55
N GLY A 92 -3.25 -5.01 -28.68
CA GLY A 92 -4.39 -5.30 -29.58
C GLY A 92 -5.54 -4.28 -29.44
N ARG A 93 -5.93 -3.61 -30.54
CA ARG A 93 -6.92 -2.49 -30.55
C ARG A 93 -8.20 -2.77 -29.74
N THR A 94 -8.73 -3.98 -29.78
CA THR A 94 -9.92 -4.40 -29.01
C THR A 94 -9.63 -4.73 -27.55
N ARG A 95 -8.44 -5.26 -27.22
CA ARG A 95 -8.02 -5.52 -25.82
C ARG A 95 -7.60 -4.26 -25.07
N SER A 96 -7.12 -3.24 -25.80
CA SER A 96 -6.77 -1.94 -25.21
C SER A 96 -8.00 -1.17 -24.71
N ILE A 97 -9.14 -1.29 -25.40
CA ILE A 97 -10.41 -0.65 -24.97
C ILE A 97 -10.90 -1.31 -23.68
N VAL A 98 -10.86 -2.64 -23.60
CA VAL A 98 -11.24 -3.37 -22.39
C VAL A 98 -10.34 -2.99 -21.21
N GLY A 99 -9.02 -2.85 -21.43
CA GLY A 99 -8.10 -2.41 -20.40
C GLY A 99 -8.42 -1.01 -19.85
N ILE A 100 -8.80 -0.07 -20.71
CA ILE A 100 -9.20 1.29 -20.28
C ILE A 100 -10.51 1.27 -19.50
N VAL A 101 -11.51 0.50 -19.94
CA VAL A 101 -12.81 0.41 -19.26
C VAL A 101 -12.67 -0.29 -17.90
N LEU A 102 -11.91 -1.39 -17.82
CA LEU A 102 -11.62 -2.05 -16.54
C LEU A 102 -10.81 -1.14 -15.61
N GLY A 103 -9.86 -0.38 -16.15
CA GLY A 103 -9.09 0.61 -15.39
C GLY A 103 -9.96 1.72 -14.82
N ALA A 104 -10.87 2.28 -15.62
CA ALA A 104 -11.81 3.31 -15.17
C ALA A 104 -12.76 2.79 -14.09
N LEU A 105 -13.32 1.59 -14.27
CA LEU A 105 -14.15 0.94 -13.26
C LEU A 105 -13.36 0.66 -11.97
N GLY A 106 -12.10 0.28 -12.08
CA GLY A 106 -11.20 0.10 -10.94
C GLY A 106 -10.96 1.40 -10.16
N VAL A 107 -10.71 2.51 -10.84
CA VAL A 107 -10.53 3.83 -10.20
C VAL A 107 -11.82 4.31 -9.54
N VAL A 108 -12.97 4.12 -10.19
CA VAL A 108 -14.28 4.49 -9.64
C VAL A 108 -14.59 3.64 -8.40
N ALA A 109 -14.40 2.32 -8.48
CA ALA A 109 -14.58 1.42 -7.34
C ALA A 109 -13.66 1.80 -6.17
N LEU A 110 -12.39 2.12 -6.45
CA LEU A 110 -11.43 2.56 -5.43
C LEU A 110 -11.83 3.90 -4.80
N GLY A 111 -12.33 4.85 -5.60
CA GLY A 111 -12.83 6.13 -5.12
C GLY A 111 -14.03 5.99 -4.18
N VAL A 112 -14.99 5.12 -4.54
CA VAL A 112 -16.17 4.82 -3.71
C VAL A 112 -15.74 4.09 -2.43
N GLN A 113 -14.87 3.08 -2.54
CA GLN A 113 -14.38 2.34 -1.37
C GLN A 113 -13.62 3.26 -0.42
N ALA A 114 -12.75 4.14 -0.95
CA ALA A 114 -12.00 5.11 -0.15
C ALA A 114 -12.94 6.12 0.52
N ALA A 115 -13.97 6.62 -0.17
CA ALA A 115 -14.95 7.54 0.40
C ALA A 115 -15.69 6.94 1.62
N ILE A 116 -15.89 5.62 1.63
CA ILE A 116 -16.54 4.91 2.75
C ILE A 116 -15.50 4.48 3.81
N ALA A 117 -14.32 4.04 3.40
CA ALA A 117 -13.31 3.50 4.30
C ALA A 117 -12.58 4.58 5.12
N ILE A 118 -12.34 5.77 4.54
CA ILE A 118 -11.67 6.89 5.23
C ILE A 118 -12.42 7.30 6.51
N PRO A 119 -13.74 7.59 6.49
CA PRO A 119 -14.45 7.97 7.71
C PRO A 119 -14.51 6.83 8.74
N VAL A 120 -14.57 5.58 8.30
CA VAL A 120 -14.56 4.40 9.19
C VAL A 120 -13.21 4.27 9.91
N LEU A 121 -12.08 4.47 9.21
CA LEU A 121 -10.75 4.44 9.84
C LEU A 121 -10.57 5.56 10.87
N ILE A 122 -11.07 6.76 10.58
CA ILE A 122 -11.01 7.89 11.51
C ILE A 122 -11.83 7.59 12.77
N GLY A 123 -13.01 6.97 12.63
CA GLY A 123 -13.84 6.57 13.77
C GLY A 123 -13.20 5.52 14.69
N VAL A 124 -12.44 4.56 14.14
CA VAL A 124 -11.78 3.51 14.96
C VAL A 124 -10.66 4.07 15.83
N GLN A 125 -9.91 5.09 15.36
CA GLN A 125 -8.86 5.71 16.17
C GLN A 125 -9.41 6.57 17.32
N GLN A 126 -10.65 7.08 17.20
CA GLN A 126 -11.28 7.87 18.25
C GLN A 126 -11.61 7.04 19.50
N ALA A 127 -11.92 5.75 19.34
CA ALA A 127 -12.17 4.86 20.48
C ALA A 127 -10.95 4.69 21.41
N ALA A 128 -9.73 4.74 20.85
CA ALA A 128 -8.50 4.68 21.63
C ALA A 128 -8.25 5.98 22.42
N VAL A 129 -8.56 7.13 21.82
CA VAL A 129 -8.41 8.45 22.45
C VAL A 129 -9.35 8.58 23.66
N VAL A 130 -10.61 8.14 23.54
CA VAL A 130 -11.58 8.23 24.65
C VAL A 130 -11.09 7.47 25.89
N ARG A 131 -10.55 6.26 25.73
CA ARG A 131 -9.99 5.48 26.85
C ARG A 131 -8.79 6.17 27.50
N SER A 132 -7.94 6.84 26.71
CA SER A 132 -6.80 7.59 27.24
C SER A 132 -7.24 8.81 28.06
N MET A 133 -8.33 9.47 27.65
CA MET A 133 -8.90 10.60 28.37
C MET A 133 -9.49 10.17 29.71
N GLU A 134 -10.24 9.07 29.73
CA GLU A 134 -10.85 8.53 30.94
C GLU A 134 -9.80 8.24 32.03
N ALA A 135 -8.68 7.62 31.64
CA ALA A 135 -7.56 7.36 32.54
C ALA A 135 -6.91 8.66 33.06
N SER A 136 -6.80 9.68 32.23
CA SER A 136 -6.17 10.96 32.59
C SER A 136 -7.06 11.78 33.53
N ILE A 137 -8.37 11.81 33.27
CA ILE A 137 -9.37 12.48 34.10
C ILE A 137 -9.45 11.79 35.46
N THR A 138 -9.52 10.45 35.50
CA THR A 138 -9.56 9.68 36.76
C THR A 138 -8.33 9.96 37.63
N ASN A 139 -7.13 9.97 37.03
CA ASN A 139 -5.90 10.32 37.76
C ASN A 139 -5.88 11.78 38.23
N GLY A 140 -6.42 12.72 37.43
CA GLY A 140 -6.51 14.13 37.80
C GLY A 140 -7.45 14.39 38.97
N LEU A 141 -8.66 13.81 38.96
CA LEU A 141 -9.61 13.97 40.07
C LEU A 141 -9.15 13.28 41.36
N ALA A 142 -8.44 12.15 41.24
CA ALA A 142 -7.82 11.49 42.38
C ALA A 142 -6.80 12.40 43.09
N GLN A 143 -5.98 13.16 42.33
CA GLN A 143 -5.04 14.13 42.89
C GLN A 143 -5.73 15.31 43.58
N GLN A 144 -6.97 15.64 43.19
CA GLN A 144 -7.79 16.67 43.82
C GLN A 144 -8.57 16.15 45.05
N GLY A 145 -8.36 14.89 45.45
CA GLY A 145 -9.00 14.29 46.62
C GLY A 145 -10.45 13.86 46.39
N THR A 146 -10.91 13.84 45.14
CA THR A 146 -12.24 13.35 44.77
C THR A 146 -12.14 11.92 44.26
N ALA A 147 -12.64 10.95 45.04
CA ALA A 147 -12.71 9.57 44.61
C ALA A 147 -13.85 9.41 43.60
N VAL A 148 -13.51 9.14 42.35
CA VAL A 148 -14.45 8.93 41.23
C VAL A 148 -14.41 7.45 40.84
N THR A 149 -15.57 6.81 40.68
CA THR A 149 -15.68 5.39 40.33
C THR A 149 -15.85 5.13 38.84
N GLY A 150 -16.18 6.16 38.05
CA GLY A 150 -16.27 6.07 36.59
C GLY A 150 -16.60 7.41 35.95
N VAL A 151 -16.20 7.59 34.69
CA VAL A 151 -16.48 8.80 33.90
C VAL A 151 -17.14 8.40 32.60
N ASP A 152 -18.38 8.81 32.39
CA ASP A 152 -19.13 8.57 31.17
C ASP A 152 -19.06 9.83 30.29
N CYS A 153 -18.28 9.76 29.22
CA CYS A 153 -18.21 10.81 28.21
C CYS A 153 -18.99 10.35 26.97
N PRO A 154 -20.01 11.10 26.52
CA PRO A 154 -20.62 10.83 25.23
C PRO A 154 -19.57 10.95 24.13
N ALA A 155 -19.68 10.13 23.09
CA ALA A 155 -18.75 10.17 21.96
C ALA A 155 -18.58 11.62 21.49
N PRO A 156 -17.36 12.20 21.54
CA PRO A 156 -17.19 13.58 21.16
C PRO A 156 -17.62 13.71 19.69
N GLY A 157 -18.42 14.72 19.40
CA GLY A 157 -18.65 15.14 18.02
C GLY A 157 -17.33 15.50 17.35
N VAL A 158 -17.38 16.03 16.12
CA VAL A 158 -16.18 16.45 15.38
C VAL A 158 -15.28 17.33 16.28
N VAL A 159 -14.11 16.80 16.70
CA VAL A 159 -13.18 17.49 17.59
C VAL A 159 -12.66 18.73 16.86
N ARG A 160 -13.05 19.91 17.35
CA ARG A 160 -12.61 21.21 16.84
C ARG A 160 -12.04 22.00 18.00
N ALA A 161 -11.02 22.81 17.73
CA ALA A 161 -10.51 23.75 18.71
C ALA A 161 -11.66 24.64 19.22
N GLY A 162 -11.81 24.72 20.54
CA GLY A 162 -12.90 25.43 21.22
C GLY A 162 -14.20 24.64 21.40
N ALA A 163 -14.30 23.41 20.91
CA ALA A 163 -15.47 22.58 21.17
C ALA A 163 -15.51 22.17 22.66
N THR A 164 -16.70 22.22 23.25
CA THR A 164 -16.96 21.76 24.62
C THR A 164 -17.80 20.49 24.60
N THR A 165 -17.43 19.52 25.42
CA THR A 165 -18.21 18.29 25.65
C THR A 165 -18.37 18.08 27.14
N VAL A 166 -19.57 17.71 27.55
CA VAL A 166 -19.92 17.50 28.95
C VAL A 166 -19.80 16.01 29.24
N CYS A 167 -18.89 15.65 30.16
CA CYS A 167 -18.77 14.31 30.70
C CYS A 167 -19.45 14.23 32.07
N THR A 168 -19.95 13.05 32.40
CA THR A 168 -20.61 12.77 33.68
C THR A 168 -19.69 11.88 34.51
N ALA A 169 -19.12 12.41 35.58
CA ALA A 169 -18.29 11.66 36.51
C ALA A 169 -19.15 11.13 37.68
N THR A 170 -19.00 9.88 38.07
CA THR A 170 -19.71 9.31 39.22
C THR A 170 -18.76 9.26 40.42
N GLY A 171 -19.06 10.05 41.47
CA GLY A 171 -18.29 10.03 42.71
C GLY A 171 -18.52 8.75 43.53
N ALA A 172 -17.62 8.46 44.48
CA ALA A 172 -17.74 7.30 45.38
C ALA A 172 -19.04 7.28 46.21
N SER A 173 -19.64 8.45 46.45
CA SER A 173 -20.96 8.63 47.08
C SER A 173 -22.15 8.32 46.16
N GLY A 174 -21.91 7.98 44.89
CA GLY A 174 -22.95 7.81 43.87
C GLY A 174 -23.48 9.12 43.29
N THR A 175 -22.93 10.27 43.70
CA THR A 175 -23.32 11.59 43.15
C THR A 175 -22.66 11.81 41.79
N ALA A 176 -23.48 12.17 40.80
CA ALA A 176 -23.01 12.60 39.50
C ALA A 176 -22.41 14.02 39.58
N LEU A 177 -21.23 14.20 38.99
CA LEU A 177 -20.50 15.46 38.87
C LEU A 177 -20.39 15.80 37.38
N ARG A 178 -20.60 17.06 37.04
CA ARG A 178 -20.52 17.54 35.66
C ARG A 178 -19.10 17.99 35.37
N VAL A 179 -18.48 17.41 34.34
CA VAL A 179 -17.12 17.77 33.91
C VAL A 179 -17.20 18.36 32.52
N ASP A 180 -17.01 19.67 32.41
CA ASP A 180 -16.97 20.36 31.13
C ASP A 180 -15.55 20.28 30.56
N VAL A 181 -15.39 19.54 29.46
CA VAL A 181 -14.11 19.37 28.76
C VAL A 181 -14.09 20.29 27.54
N THR A 182 -13.10 21.17 27.48
CA THR A 182 -12.88 22.11 26.37
C THR A 182 -11.63 21.70 25.61
N PHE A 183 -11.77 21.36 24.32
CA PHE A 183 -10.65 21.04 23.45
C PHE A 183 -9.91 22.33 23.05
N THR A 184 -8.61 22.43 23.36
CA THR A 184 -7.80 23.61 23.01
C THR A 184 -7.26 23.55 21.59
N ASP A 185 -7.09 22.35 21.04
CA ASP A 185 -6.56 22.13 19.69
C ASP A 185 -7.12 20.85 19.05
N THR A 186 -6.80 20.65 17.76
CA THR A 186 -7.15 19.43 17.00
C THR A 186 -6.15 18.28 17.20
N ALA A 187 -5.06 18.52 17.94
CA ALA A 187 -4.04 17.52 18.26
C ALA A 187 -4.39 16.71 19.53
N GLY A 188 -5.47 17.07 20.22
CA GLY A 188 -5.97 16.38 21.41
C GLY A 188 -5.63 17.08 22.73
N GLY A 189 -5.16 18.33 22.71
CA GLY A 189 -5.06 19.17 23.90
C GLY A 189 -6.46 19.51 24.42
N PHE A 190 -6.67 19.36 25.72
CA PHE A 190 -7.94 19.69 26.38
C PHE A 190 -7.70 20.29 27.77
N THR A 191 -8.66 21.09 28.21
CA THR A 191 -8.76 21.59 29.58
C THR A 191 -10.11 21.17 30.14
N TYR A 192 -10.19 20.88 31.44
CA TYR A 192 -11.44 20.47 32.08
C TYR A 192 -11.77 21.38 33.25
N ARG A 193 -13.07 21.59 33.47
CA ARG A 193 -13.61 22.26 34.65
C ARG A 193 -14.68 21.38 35.27
N VAL A 194 -14.62 21.23 36.59
CA VAL A 194 -15.62 20.47 37.35
C VAL A 194 -16.67 21.47 37.84
N GLY A 195 -17.91 21.25 37.42
CA GLY A 195 -19.09 21.95 37.92
C GLY A 195 -19.90 21.04 38.84
N ALA A 196 -20.60 21.63 39.80
CA ALA A 196 -21.70 20.93 40.46
C ALA A 196 -22.77 20.64 39.40
N ALA A 197 -23.18 19.37 39.28
CA ALA A 197 -24.22 18.94 38.35
C ALA A 197 -25.59 19.50 38.73
#